data_AF-A0A5B6WSP6-F1
#
_entry.id   AF-A0A5B6WSP6-F1
#
_cell.length_a   1.000
_cell.length_b   1.000
_cell.length_c   1.000
_cell.angle_alpha   90.00
_cell.angle_beta   90.00
_cell.angle_gamma   90.00
#
_symmetry.space_group_name_H-M   'P 1'
#
loop_
_entity.id
_entity.type
_entity.pdbx_description
1 polymer ?
#
loop_
_entity_poly.entity_id
_entity_poly.type
_entity_poly.pdbx_seq_one_letter_code
_entity_poly.pdbx_strand_id
1 'polypeptide(L)'
;MIPDEILYRCGEFDWVPLLGIWGAVGYAPLLVMRQYQSRQFIPATHGLAQCEFSYKDDNYKKKVREISDAWTQTRKMKRLAIRPMITPEYDRWWAKRVNDNVPRPTQANARPVKEQLQVIPSELEIIKQDFKRRSRELGKRIEQLEEEKMQLGLDVDLHKFEAEKLKKGKNKAEEDLDSLKADYKKLRLSIRTASLGKTSEQWRQEIKEEKSRADQWEKKFQDARIREDALKKSLLESQSEKEKLRAQVAELEKSLHLHRSRNSVVELRASQNKIEEMRGKIGELETALQDSKIRVELFWKEQLHHSREQIRNRGYIMDKAVAQIREVADHLQALAVRADALSLMYDSRSERGQSLAWLLRKVKYLGIRAKSYM
;
A
#
# COMPACT_ATOMS: atom_id res chain seq x y z
N MET A 1 -14.91 -11.81 11.51
CA MET A 1 -14.69 -13.14 12.10
C MET A 1 -13.33 -13.63 11.64
N ILE A 2 -12.43 -14.01 12.56
CA ILE A 2 -11.14 -14.61 12.19
C ILE A 2 -11.37 -16.09 11.91
N PRO A 3 -11.00 -16.62 10.73
CA PRO A 3 -11.17 -18.05 10.39
C PRO A 3 -10.63 -18.98 11.48
N ASP A 4 -11.37 -20.03 11.81
CA ASP A 4 -11.02 -21.06 12.80
C ASP A 4 -10.04 -22.11 12.26
N GLU A 5 -9.71 -22.04 10.97
CA GLU A 5 -8.83 -22.95 10.28
C GLU A 5 -7.71 -22.18 9.59
N ILE A 6 -6.49 -22.71 9.70
CA ILE A 6 -5.29 -22.13 9.10
C ILE A 6 -4.80 -23.12 8.04
N LEU A 7 -4.79 -22.66 6.79
CA LEU A 7 -4.12 -23.35 5.70
C LEU A 7 -2.62 -23.36 5.99
N TYR A 8 -1.96 -24.51 5.88
CA TYR A 8 -0.51 -24.59 6.14
C TYR A 8 0.27 -25.44 5.15
N ARG A 9 -0.38 -26.34 4.40
CA ARG A 9 0.25 -27.22 3.42
C ARG A 9 -0.62 -27.33 2.17
N CYS A 10 0.03 -27.46 1.02
CA CYS A 10 -0.59 -27.52 -0.30
C CYS A 10 0.02 -28.69 -1.09
N GLY A 11 -0.72 -29.77 -1.32
CA GLY A 11 -0.16 -31.01 -1.88
C GLY A 11 1.01 -31.54 -1.06
N GLU A 12 2.15 -31.74 -1.73
CA GLU A 12 3.42 -32.15 -1.12
C GLU A 12 4.25 -30.99 -0.55
N PHE A 13 3.82 -29.73 -0.75
CA PHE A 13 4.53 -28.56 -0.23
C PHE A 13 4.18 -28.30 1.23
N ASP A 14 5.17 -28.37 2.13
CA ASP A 14 5.04 -27.99 3.55
C ASP A 14 4.73 -26.50 3.83
N TRP A 15 4.45 -25.75 2.75
CA TRP A 15 4.08 -24.34 2.74
C TRP A 15 3.06 -24.11 1.61
N VAL A 16 2.59 -22.87 1.47
CA VAL A 16 1.57 -22.47 0.51
C VAL A 16 2.22 -21.71 -0.65
N PRO A 17 2.29 -22.27 -1.86
CA PRO A 17 2.78 -21.56 -3.03
C PRO A 17 1.75 -20.51 -3.50
N LEU A 18 2.13 -19.24 -3.52
CA LEU A 18 1.29 -18.13 -3.98
C LEU A 18 1.70 -17.72 -5.38
N LEU A 19 0.77 -17.82 -6.34
CA LEU A 19 0.95 -17.31 -7.70
C LEU A 19 0.71 -15.80 -7.71
N GLY A 20 1.73 -15.05 -8.11
CA GLY A 20 1.70 -13.61 -8.30
C GLY A 20 1.77 -13.21 -9.77
N ILE A 21 1.83 -11.90 -10.01
CA ILE A 21 1.87 -11.31 -11.36
C ILE A 21 3.22 -11.59 -12.06
N TRP A 22 4.29 -11.77 -11.28
CA TRP A 22 5.66 -11.92 -11.79
C TRP A 22 6.21 -13.36 -11.73
N GLY A 23 5.46 -14.29 -11.12
CA GLY A 23 5.94 -15.61 -10.79
C GLY A 23 5.20 -16.21 -9.60
N ALA A 24 5.86 -17.09 -8.85
CA ALA A 24 5.31 -17.60 -7.58
C ALA A 24 6.27 -17.38 -6.43
N VAL A 25 5.73 -17.39 -5.21
CA VAL A 25 6.51 -17.34 -3.97
C VAL A 25 5.96 -18.36 -2.97
N GLY A 26 6.85 -19.01 -2.20
CA GLY A 26 6.46 -19.86 -1.09
C GLY A 26 6.09 -19.01 0.13
N TYR A 27 4.86 -19.15 0.62
CA TYR A 27 4.41 -18.55 1.87
C TYR A 27 4.24 -19.65 2.93
N ALA A 28 4.87 -19.52 4.09
CA ALA A 28 4.72 -20.47 5.20
C ALA A 28 3.82 -19.86 6.29
N PRO A 29 2.50 -20.15 6.31
CA PRO A 29 1.55 -19.51 7.22
C PRO A 29 1.88 -19.75 8.71
N LEU A 30 2.55 -20.87 8.99
CA LEU A 30 3.02 -21.23 10.33
C LEU A 30 4.06 -20.26 10.90
N LEU A 31 4.72 -19.42 10.08
CA LEU A 31 5.63 -18.37 10.54
C LEU A 31 4.90 -17.22 11.25
N VAL A 32 3.61 -17.02 10.99
CA VAL A 32 2.85 -15.84 11.46
C VAL A 32 1.66 -16.22 12.34
N MET A 33 1.76 -17.33 13.07
CA MET A 33 0.72 -17.86 13.95
C MET A 33 0.26 -16.89 15.04
N ARG A 34 1.12 -15.94 15.43
CA ARG A 34 0.76 -14.84 16.33
C ARG A 34 -0.42 -13.99 15.81
N GLN A 35 -0.55 -13.81 14.50
CA GLN A 35 -1.68 -13.07 13.90
C GLN A 35 -3.02 -13.76 14.16
N TYR A 36 -3.00 -15.08 14.31
CA TYR A 36 -4.15 -15.91 14.62
C TYR A 36 -4.29 -16.19 16.12
N GLN A 37 -3.61 -15.42 16.98
CA GLN A 37 -3.61 -15.59 18.44
C GLN A 37 -3.32 -17.04 18.88
N SER A 38 -2.47 -17.73 18.13
CA SER A 38 -2.15 -19.14 18.34
C SER A 38 -0.69 -19.33 18.76
N ARG A 39 -0.37 -20.48 19.35
CA ARG A 39 0.99 -20.82 19.80
C ARG A 39 1.96 -20.82 18.62
N GLN A 40 3.11 -20.17 18.81
CA GLN A 40 4.14 -20.03 17.77
C GLN A 40 5.16 -21.18 17.88
N PHE A 41 5.40 -21.87 16.77
CA PHE A 41 6.37 -22.97 16.64
C PHE A 41 7.37 -22.67 15.54
N ILE A 42 8.48 -23.42 15.52
CA ILE A 42 9.46 -23.39 14.42
C ILE A 42 8.80 -24.07 13.21
N PRO A 43 8.55 -23.36 12.10
CA PRO A 43 7.96 -23.98 10.93
C PRO A 43 9.01 -24.66 10.06
N ALA A 44 8.58 -25.66 9.30
CA ALA A 44 9.39 -26.23 8.24
C ALA A 44 9.55 -25.19 7.11
N THR A 45 10.73 -24.56 7.03
CA THR A 45 11.08 -23.62 5.93
C THR A 45 12.04 -24.26 4.92
N HIS A 46 12.35 -25.55 5.08
CA HIS A 46 13.26 -26.26 4.20
C HIS A 46 12.61 -26.44 2.82
N GLY A 47 13.20 -25.86 1.79
CA GLY A 47 12.65 -25.91 0.43
C GLY A 47 11.72 -24.74 0.06
N LEU A 48 11.48 -23.77 0.95
CA LEU A 48 10.61 -22.61 0.65
C LEU A 48 11.00 -21.86 -0.64
N ALA A 49 12.31 -21.72 -0.87
CA ALA A 49 12.88 -21.09 -2.08
C ALA A 49 12.61 -21.88 -3.37
N GLN A 50 12.26 -23.18 -3.29
CA GLN A 50 11.95 -24.00 -4.46
C GLN A 50 10.61 -23.63 -5.10
N CYS A 51 9.71 -23.00 -4.33
CA CYS A 51 8.47 -22.45 -4.86
C CYS A 51 8.63 -21.05 -5.47
N GLU A 52 9.81 -20.45 -5.38
CA GLU A 52 10.10 -19.19 -6.05
C GLU A 52 10.51 -19.46 -7.50
N PHE A 53 9.77 -18.85 -8.43
CA PHE A 53 10.15 -18.86 -9.85
C PHE A 53 9.56 -17.65 -10.55
N SER A 54 10.15 -17.27 -11.67
CA SER A 54 9.66 -16.17 -12.52
C SER A 54 8.95 -16.71 -13.76
N TYR A 55 7.98 -15.97 -14.30
CA TYR A 55 7.36 -16.35 -15.59
C TYR A 55 8.33 -16.25 -16.79
N LYS A 56 9.53 -15.70 -16.60
CA LYS A 56 10.58 -15.66 -17.62
C LYS A 56 11.38 -16.96 -17.69
N ASP A 57 11.22 -17.87 -16.73
CA ASP A 57 11.96 -19.14 -16.70
C ASP A 57 11.35 -20.14 -17.70
N ASP A 58 12.17 -20.85 -18.48
CA ASP A 58 11.71 -21.75 -19.55
C ASP A 58 10.74 -22.86 -19.09
N ASN A 59 10.75 -23.21 -17.80
CA ASN A 59 9.92 -24.26 -17.22
C ASN A 59 8.68 -23.73 -16.44
N TYR A 60 8.34 -22.44 -16.56
CA TYR A 60 7.29 -21.83 -15.73
C TYR A 60 5.91 -22.51 -15.90
N LYS A 61 5.54 -22.93 -17.12
CA LYS A 61 4.24 -23.59 -17.39
C LYS A 61 4.09 -24.93 -16.66
N LYS A 62 5.20 -25.65 -16.45
CA LYS A 62 5.19 -26.90 -15.66
C LYS A 62 5.02 -26.58 -14.18
N LYS A 63 5.78 -25.61 -13.65
CA LYS A 63 5.69 -25.15 -12.26
C LYS A 63 4.30 -24.59 -11.91
N VAL A 64 3.68 -23.83 -12.81
CA VAL A 64 2.30 -23.32 -12.63
C VAL A 64 1.29 -24.47 -12.52
N ARG A 65 1.43 -25.52 -13.34
CA ARG A 65 0.57 -26.71 -13.26
C ARG A 65 0.79 -27.47 -11.96
N GLU A 66 2.03 -27.73 -11.58
CA GLU A 66 2.37 -28.40 -10.30
C GLU A 66 1.79 -27.64 -9.09
N ILE A 67 1.85 -26.30 -9.11
CA ILE A 67 1.24 -25.48 -8.06
C ILE A 67 -0.29 -25.56 -8.12
N SER A 68 -0.89 -25.40 -9.30
CA SER A 68 -2.35 -25.50 -9.46
C SER A 68 -2.88 -26.86 -8.98
N ASP A 69 -2.17 -27.94 -9.29
CA ASP A 69 -2.50 -29.30 -8.86
C ASP A 69 -2.35 -29.43 -7.34
N ALA A 70 -1.29 -28.87 -6.74
CA ALA A 70 -1.13 -28.85 -5.28
C ALA A 70 -2.28 -28.10 -4.58
N TRP A 71 -2.80 -27.02 -5.18
CA TRP A 71 -3.94 -26.26 -4.66
C TRP A 71 -5.25 -27.05 -4.62
N THR A 72 -5.35 -28.17 -5.33
CA THR A 72 -6.49 -29.09 -5.20
C THR A 72 -6.43 -29.89 -3.89
N GLN A 73 -5.25 -30.03 -3.28
CA GLN A 73 -4.99 -30.82 -2.07
C GLN A 73 -4.55 -29.94 -0.91
N THR A 74 -5.45 -29.09 -0.41
CA THR A 74 -5.14 -28.20 0.72
C THR A 74 -5.24 -28.92 2.06
N ARG A 75 -4.27 -28.72 2.95
CA ARG A 75 -4.36 -29.16 4.35
C ARG A 75 -4.49 -27.96 5.28
N LYS A 76 -5.52 -28.02 6.10
CA LYS A 76 -5.84 -27.02 7.12
C LYS A 76 -5.67 -27.62 8.50
N MET A 77 -5.30 -26.80 9.46
CA MET A 77 -5.30 -27.17 10.87
C MET A 77 -6.29 -26.30 11.62
N LYS A 78 -6.94 -26.89 12.62
CA LYS A 78 -7.83 -26.15 13.51
C LYS A 78 -7.01 -25.25 14.42
N ARG A 79 -7.46 -24.02 14.56
CA ARG A 79 -6.87 -23.04 15.47
C ARG A 79 -7.02 -23.52 16.91
N LEU A 80 -5.91 -23.61 17.64
CA LEU A 80 -5.94 -23.80 19.09
C LEU A 80 -5.91 -22.43 19.75
N ALA A 81 -7.03 -22.02 20.35
CA ALA A 81 -7.14 -20.77 21.10
C ALA A 81 -6.39 -20.90 22.45
N ILE A 82 -5.06 -20.85 22.39
CA ILE A 82 -4.18 -20.81 23.55
C ILE A 82 -3.63 -19.39 23.61
N ARG A 83 -3.64 -18.77 24.80
CA ARG A 83 -3.03 -17.45 25.04
C ARG A 83 -1.68 -17.37 24.31
N PRO A 84 -1.39 -16.30 23.54
CA PRO A 84 -0.20 -16.24 22.68
C PRO A 84 1.06 -16.57 23.48
N MET A 85 1.61 -17.75 23.24
CA MET A 85 2.79 -18.25 23.93
C MET A 85 3.84 -18.53 22.86
N ILE A 86 4.99 -17.87 23.01
CA ILE A 86 6.14 -18.15 22.18
C ILE A 86 6.83 -19.35 22.82
N THR A 87 7.15 -20.36 22.02
CA THR A 87 7.95 -21.47 22.50
C THR A 87 9.40 -21.00 22.71
N PRO A 88 10.07 -21.33 23.82
CA PRO A 88 11.48 -20.99 24.02
C PRO A 88 12.37 -21.43 22.87
N GLU A 89 12.01 -22.52 22.18
CA GLU A 89 12.66 -23.02 20.98
C GLU A 89 12.50 -22.05 19.80
N TYR A 90 11.32 -21.46 19.61
CA TYR A 90 11.09 -20.46 18.56
C TYR A 90 11.91 -19.19 18.79
N ASP A 91 12.01 -18.71 20.04
CA ASP A 91 12.83 -17.54 20.34
C ASP A 91 14.31 -17.80 20.07
N ARG A 92 14.83 -18.99 20.43
CA ARG A 92 16.20 -19.41 20.07
C ARG A 92 16.41 -19.54 18.57
N TRP A 93 15.43 -20.09 17.84
CA TRP A 93 15.49 -20.22 16.39
C TRP A 93 15.47 -18.86 15.70
N TRP A 94 14.64 -17.92 16.17
CA TRP A 94 14.54 -16.57 15.62
C TRP A 94 15.81 -15.74 15.90
N ALA A 95 16.34 -15.80 17.13
CA ALA A 95 17.59 -15.12 17.50
C ALA A 95 18.80 -15.57 16.65
N LYS A 96 18.81 -16.83 16.19
CA LYS A 96 19.86 -17.34 15.30
C LYS A 96 19.76 -16.83 13.85
N ARG A 97 18.60 -16.34 13.39
CA ARG A 97 18.40 -15.91 11.98
C ARG A 97 18.86 -14.49 11.66
N VAL A 98 19.27 -13.68 12.64
CA VAL A 98 19.54 -12.24 12.47
C VAL A 98 20.69 -11.92 11.49
N ASN A 99 21.47 -12.89 11.00
CA ASN A 99 22.69 -12.61 10.23
C ASN A 99 22.82 -13.16 8.79
N ASP A 100 21.86 -13.92 8.25
CA ASP A 100 22.12 -14.63 6.97
C ASP A 100 21.42 -14.04 5.71
N ASN A 101 20.64 -12.95 5.84
CA ASN A 101 19.86 -12.40 4.72
C ASN A 101 20.29 -10.99 4.27
N VAL A 102 21.50 -10.53 4.58
CA VAL A 102 22.08 -9.36 3.89
C VAL A 102 22.91 -9.90 2.73
N PRO A 103 22.51 -9.69 1.45
CA PRO A 103 23.38 -10.02 0.34
C PRO A 103 24.65 -9.17 0.46
N ARG A 104 25.78 -9.84 0.65
CA ARG A 104 27.11 -9.20 0.59
C ARG A 104 27.28 -8.66 -0.83
N PRO A 105 27.47 -7.34 -1.05
CA PRO A 105 27.70 -6.83 -2.39
C PRO A 105 29.07 -7.31 -2.85
N THR A 106 29.11 -8.11 -3.91
CA THR A 106 30.34 -8.52 -4.56
C THR A 106 30.97 -7.28 -5.20
N GLN A 107 32.18 -6.94 -4.78
CA GLN A 107 33.04 -5.96 -5.45
C GLN A 107 33.42 -6.49 -6.84
N ALA A 108 32.58 -6.26 -7.84
CA ALA A 108 33.01 -6.27 -9.23
C ALA A 108 32.10 -5.34 -10.03
N ASN A 109 32.72 -4.33 -10.63
CA ASN A 109 32.18 -3.42 -11.65
C ASN A 109 31.39 -2.22 -11.11
N ALA A 110 32.14 -1.19 -10.72
CA ALA A 110 31.64 0.18 -10.72
C ALA A 110 31.32 0.61 -12.16
N ARG A 111 30.06 0.45 -12.58
CA ARG A 111 29.46 1.26 -13.65
C ARG A 111 28.46 2.22 -13.02
N PRO A 112 28.44 3.50 -13.42
CA PRO A 112 27.53 4.47 -12.84
C PRO A 112 26.09 4.06 -13.18
N VAL A 113 25.22 4.05 -12.15
CA VAL A 113 23.79 3.68 -12.18
C VAL A 113 23.01 4.34 -13.33
N LYS A 114 23.52 5.45 -13.88
CA LYS A 114 22.95 6.20 -15.00
C LYS A 114 22.94 5.44 -16.34
N GLU A 115 23.88 4.51 -16.57
CA GLU A 115 23.93 3.70 -17.82
C GLU A 115 23.00 2.49 -17.78
N GLN A 116 22.69 1.94 -16.59
CA GLN A 116 21.73 0.82 -16.45
C GLN A 116 20.26 1.26 -16.63
N LEU A 117 19.98 2.57 -16.54
CA LEU A 117 18.64 3.13 -16.73
C LEU A 117 18.29 3.43 -18.19
N GLN A 118 19.20 3.22 -19.15
CA GLN A 118 18.99 3.61 -20.54
C GLN A 118 18.36 2.52 -21.43
N VAL A 119 18.18 1.29 -20.93
CA VAL A 119 17.75 0.14 -21.76
C VAL A 119 16.51 -0.60 -21.22
N ILE A 120 15.92 -0.18 -20.10
CA ILE A 120 14.71 -0.81 -19.56
C ILE A 120 13.54 0.17 -19.69
N PRO A 121 12.53 -0.11 -20.53
CA PRO A 121 11.27 0.64 -20.48
C PRO A 121 10.75 0.56 -19.06
N SER A 122 10.74 1.69 -18.36
CA SER A 122 10.34 1.74 -16.95
C SER A 122 8.95 1.11 -16.77
N GLU A 123 8.71 0.39 -15.68
CA GLU A 123 7.41 -0.24 -15.37
C GLU A 123 6.25 0.78 -15.45
N LEU A 124 6.55 2.04 -15.14
CA LEU A 124 5.64 3.18 -15.30
C LEU A 124 5.24 3.44 -16.76
N GLU A 125 6.13 3.21 -17.72
CA GLU A 125 5.86 3.36 -19.15
C GLU A 125 4.97 2.23 -19.69
N ILE A 126 5.15 1.00 -19.19
CA ILE A 126 4.26 -0.13 -19.48
C ILE A 126 2.87 0.12 -18.90
N ILE A 127 2.80 0.54 -17.62
CA ILE A 127 1.52 0.89 -16.97
C ILE A 127 0.82 2.05 -17.68
N LYS A 128 1.58 3.06 -18.12
CA LYS A 128 1.04 4.21 -18.88
C LYS A 128 0.50 3.78 -20.25
N GLN A 129 1.14 2.83 -20.92
CA GLN A 129 0.63 2.28 -22.18
C GLN A 129 -0.62 1.43 -21.99
N ASP A 130 -0.68 0.60 -20.95
CA ASP A 130 -1.86 -0.21 -20.62
C ASP A 130 -3.05 0.67 -20.21
N PHE A 131 -2.81 1.73 -19.43
CA PHE A 131 -3.85 2.71 -19.10
C PHE A 131 -4.38 3.39 -20.36
N LYS A 132 -3.50 3.85 -21.27
CA LYS A 132 -3.91 4.42 -22.55
C LYS A 132 -4.72 3.44 -23.40
N ARG A 133 -4.35 2.15 -23.40
CA ARG A 133 -5.08 1.10 -24.13
C ARG A 133 -6.50 0.93 -23.56
N ARG A 134 -6.62 0.80 -22.24
CA ARG A 134 -7.93 0.68 -21.56
C ARG A 134 -8.79 1.93 -21.73
N SER A 135 -8.21 3.13 -21.67
CA SER A 135 -8.95 4.36 -21.92
C SER A 135 -9.48 4.45 -23.36
N ARG A 136 -8.74 3.98 -24.36
CA ARG A 136 -9.22 3.89 -25.75
C ARG A 136 -10.34 2.87 -25.91
N GLU A 137 -10.22 1.72 -25.26
CA GLU A 137 -11.24 0.68 -25.29
C GLU A 137 -12.54 1.14 -24.63
N LEU A 138 -12.46 1.82 -23.48
CA LEU A 138 -13.61 2.46 -22.83
C LEU A 138 -14.21 3.57 -23.70
N GLY A 139 -13.38 4.37 -24.36
CA GLY A 139 -13.84 5.38 -25.32
C GLY A 139 -14.68 4.79 -26.45
N LYS A 140 -14.21 3.72 -27.08
CA LYS A 140 -14.98 2.99 -28.12
C LYS A 140 -16.30 2.43 -27.59
N ARG A 141 -16.32 1.95 -26.35
CA ARG A 141 -17.52 1.40 -25.74
C ARG A 141 -18.55 2.47 -25.38
N ILE A 142 -18.09 3.67 -25.02
CA ILE A 142 -18.95 4.85 -24.84
C ILE A 142 -19.56 5.27 -26.18
N GLU A 143 -18.74 5.36 -27.24
CA GLU A 143 -19.19 5.71 -28.59
C GLU A 143 -20.25 4.71 -29.10
N GLN A 144 -20.03 3.40 -28.92
CA GLN A 144 -21.02 2.37 -29.24
C GLN A 144 -22.34 2.55 -28.47
N LEU A 145 -22.28 2.84 -27.17
CA LEU A 145 -23.47 3.06 -26.37
C LEU A 145 -24.21 4.35 -26.77
N GLU A 146 -23.48 5.38 -27.22
CA GLU A 146 -24.08 6.61 -27.76
C GLU A 146 -24.77 6.36 -29.11
N GLU A 147 -24.19 5.53 -29.99
CA GLU A 147 -24.81 5.09 -31.24
C GLU A 147 -26.08 4.26 -30.99
N GLU A 148 -26.02 3.27 -30.10
CA GLU A 148 -27.20 2.46 -29.71
C GLU A 148 -28.31 3.34 -29.13
N LYS A 149 -27.96 4.33 -28.30
CA LYS A 149 -28.92 5.30 -27.76
C LYS A 149 -29.55 6.14 -28.86
N MET A 150 -28.79 6.57 -29.87
CA MET A 150 -29.34 7.31 -31.03
C MET A 150 -30.28 6.44 -31.85
N GLN A 151 -29.94 5.17 -32.10
CA GLN A 151 -30.82 4.22 -32.80
C GLN A 151 -32.14 4.02 -32.06
N LEU A 152 -32.08 3.76 -30.75
CA LEU A 152 -33.28 3.62 -29.92
C LEU A 152 -34.13 4.91 -29.90
N GLY A 153 -33.49 6.08 -29.95
CA GLY A 153 -34.19 7.36 -30.10
C GLY A 153 -35.00 7.45 -31.40
N LEU A 154 -34.40 7.03 -32.53
CA LEU A 154 -35.08 7.00 -33.82
C LEU A 154 -36.26 6.00 -33.84
N ASP A 155 -36.10 4.84 -33.23
CA ASP A 155 -37.17 3.83 -33.13
C ASP A 155 -38.37 4.35 -32.33
N VAL A 156 -38.11 5.08 -31.23
CA VAL A 156 -39.16 5.72 -30.44
C VAL A 156 -39.93 6.75 -31.27
N ASP A 157 -39.22 7.58 -32.05
CA ASP A 157 -39.84 8.58 -32.92
C ASP A 157 -40.64 7.93 -34.07
N LEU A 158 -40.13 6.84 -34.65
CA LEU A 158 -40.84 6.06 -35.67
C LEU A 158 -42.15 5.49 -35.13
N HIS A 159 -42.10 4.84 -33.97
CA HIS A 159 -43.31 4.30 -33.31
C HIS A 159 -44.30 5.40 -32.94
N LYS A 160 -43.82 6.57 -32.53
CA LYS A 160 -44.68 7.74 -32.25
C LYS A 160 -45.37 8.24 -33.51
N PHE A 161 -44.66 8.31 -34.63
CA PHE A 161 -45.22 8.68 -35.93
C PHE A 161 -46.25 7.66 -36.43
N GLU A 162 -45.97 6.36 -36.30
CA GLU A 162 -46.93 5.29 -36.63
C GLU A 162 -48.20 5.38 -35.80
N ALA A 163 -48.07 5.60 -34.48
CA ALA A 163 -49.21 5.78 -33.59
C ALA A 163 -50.07 6.99 -33.99
N GLU A 164 -49.45 8.10 -34.40
CA GLU A 164 -50.17 9.28 -34.86
C GLU A 164 -50.90 9.04 -36.19
N LYS A 165 -50.27 8.32 -37.13
CA LYS A 165 -50.90 7.89 -38.39
C LYS A 165 -52.11 7.00 -38.15
N LEU A 166 -51.99 6.02 -37.24
CA LEU A 166 -53.10 5.16 -36.84
C LEU A 166 -54.23 5.96 -36.21
N LYS A 167 -53.91 6.96 -35.37
CA LYS A 167 -54.90 7.86 -34.78
C LYS A 167 -55.66 8.66 -35.84
N LYS A 168 -54.97 9.21 -36.84
CA LYS A 168 -55.60 9.93 -37.96
C LYS A 168 -56.49 9.01 -38.81
N GLY A 169 -56.02 7.80 -39.09
CA GLY A 169 -56.81 6.78 -39.79
C GLY A 169 -58.07 6.38 -39.02
N LYS A 170 -57.97 6.22 -37.70
CA LYS A 170 -59.12 5.94 -36.82
C LYS A 170 -60.16 7.06 -36.88
N ASN A 171 -59.73 8.31 -36.73
CA ASN A 171 -60.63 9.46 -36.77
C ASN A 171 -61.37 9.56 -38.11
N LYS A 172 -60.66 9.32 -39.23
CA LYS A 172 -61.29 9.31 -40.57
C LYS A 172 -62.30 8.18 -40.73
N ALA A 173 -61.97 6.97 -40.26
CA ALA A 173 -62.90 5.85 -40.29
C ALA A 173 -64.15 6.10 -39.42
N GLU A 174 -64.00 6.85 -38.33
CA GLU A 174 -65.11 7.28 -37.47
C GLU A 174 -65.99 8.34 -38.14
N GLU A 175 -65.38 9.33 -38.81
CA GLU A 175 -66.10 10.31 -39.65
C GLU A 175 -66.84 9.62 -40.81
N ASP A 176 -66.20 8.68 -41.50
CA ASP A 176 -66.80 7.90 -42.59
C ASP A 176 -67.96 7.03 -42.07
N LEU A 177 -67.82 6.47 -40.87
CA LEU A 177 -68.88 5.69 -40.21
C LEU A 177 -70.08 6.59 -39.85
N ASP A 178 -69.84 7.79 -39.34
CA ASP A 178 -70.90 8.75 -39.02
C ASP A 178 -71.60 9.28 -40.27
N SER A 179 -70.84 9.51 -41.35
CA SER A 179 -71.37 9.83 -42.68
C SER A 179 -72.23 8.69 -43.23
N LEU A 180 -71.73 7.46 -43.20
CA LEU A 180 -72.48 6.28 -43.63
C LEU A 180 -73.74 6.06 -42.79
N LYS A 181 -73.69 6.35 -41.49
CA LYS A 181 -74.85 6.30 -40.59
C LYS A 181 -75.88 7.38 -40.93
N ALA A 182 -75.44 8.56 -41.37
CA ALA A 182 -76.33 9.61 -41.87
C ALA A 182 -76.95 9.22 -43.22
N ASP A 183 -76.17 8.67 -44.15
CA ASP A 183 -76.63 8.18 -45.44
C ASP A 183 -77.58 7.00 -45.29
N TYR A 184 -77.33 6.09 -44.35
CA TYR A 184 -78.25 5.01 -44.02
C TYR A 184 -79.58 5.54 -43.48
N LYS A 185 -79.56 6.56 -42.61
CA LYS A 185 -80.79 7.23 -42.16
C LYS A 185 -81.52 7.88 -43.34
N LYS A 186 -80.81 8.50 -44.27
CA LYS A 186 -81.37 9.13 -45.47
C LYS A 186 -81.94 8.10 -46.43
N LEU A 187 -81.23 7.02 -46.71
CA LEU A 187 -81.67 5.89 -47.53
C LEU A 187 -82.89 5.20 -46.91
N ARG A 188 -82.92 5.02 -45.58
CA ARG A 188 -84.10 4.50 -44.86
C ARG A 188 -85.31 5.42 -45.01
N LEU A 189 -85.10 6.74 -45.06
CA LEU A 189 -86.16 7.71 -45.36
C LEU A 189 -86.56 7.65 -46.83
N SER A 190 -85.62 7.55 -47.78
CA SER A 190 -85.87 7.42 -49.21
C SER A 190 -86.56 6.11 -49.60
N ILE A 191 -86.25 4.99 -48.93
CA ILE A 191 -86.94 3.70 -49.08
C ILE A 191 -88.38 3.78 -48.56
N ARG A 192 -88.66 4.65 -47.59
CA ARG A 192 -90.03 4.95 -47.14
C ARG A 192 -90.82 5.79 -48.14
N THR A 193 -90.16 6.56 -49.00
CA THR A 193 -90.81 7.44 -50.01
C THR A 193 -90.78 6.93 -51.44
N ALA A 194 -89.90 5.99 -51.79
CA ALA A 194 -89.77 5.44 -53.15
C ALA A 194 -89.86 3.91 -53.14
N SER A 195 -90.91 3.38 -53.77
CA SER A 195 -91.07 1.95 -54.03
C SER A 195 -90.04 1.44 -55.04
N LEU A 196 -88.92 0.93 -54.50
CA LEU A 196 -87.98 -0.16 -54.88
C LEU A 196 -87.70 -0.55 -56.35
N GLY A 197 -86.38 -0.70 -56.62
CA GLY A 197 -85.80 -1.49 -57.73
C GLY A 197 -84.84 -2.63 -57.28
N LYS A 198 -84.97 -3.15 -56.04
CA LYS A 198 -84.28 -4.38 -55.58
C LYS A 198 -85.31 -5.32 -54.95
N THR A 199 -85.17 -6.63 -55.13
CA THR A 199 -86.10 -7.63 -54.56
C THR A 199 -85.93 -7.75 -53.04
N SER A 200 -87.04 -7.89 -52.31
CA SER A 200 -87.10 -7.89 -50.83
C SER A 200 -86.18 -8.91 -50.13
N GLU A 201 -85.82 -10.00 -50.81
CA GLU A 201 -84.89 -11.02 -50.31
C GLU A 201 -83.42 -10.56 -50.28
N GLN A 202 -82.97 -9.78 -51.26
CA GLN A 202 -81.59 -9.27 -51.27
C GLN A 202 -81.35 -8.30 -50.10
N TRP A 203 -82.35 -7.48 -49.77
CA TRP A 203 -82.31 -6.63 -48.58
C TRP A 203 -82.29 -7.41 -47.27
N ARG A 204 -83.04 -8.52 -47.19
CA ARG A 204 -83.01 -9.38 -46.00
C ARG A 204 -81.64 -10.05 -45.82
N GLN A 205 -80.97 -10.41 -46.91
CA GLN A 205 -79.64 -11.01 -46.89
C GLN A 205 -78.56 -9.99 -46.43
N GLU A 206 -78.50 -8.81 -47.04
CA GLU A 206 -77.53 -7.76 -46.69
C GLU A 206 -77.68 -7.31 -45.23
N ILE A 207 -78.92 -7.14 -44.73
CA ILE A 207 -79.18 -6.78 -43.33
C ILE A 207 -78.68 -7.87 -42.37
N LYS A 208 -78.80 -9.15 -42.75
CA LYS A 208 -78.35 -10.28 -41.93
C LYS A 208 -76.81 -10.36 -41.88
N GLU A 209 -76.15 -10.10 -43.01
CA GLU A 209 -74.69 -10.05 -43.10
C GLU A 209 -74.11 -8.87 -42.30
N GLU A 210 -74.68 -7.67 -42.39
CA GLU A 210 -74.27 -6.53 -41.58
C GLU A 210 -74.49 -6.76 -40.08
N LYS A 211 -75.61 -7.41 -39.70
CA LYS A 211 -75.83 -7.82 -38.30
C LYS A 211 -74.71 -8.72 -37.79
N SER A 212 -74.33 -9.73 -38.57
CA SER A 212 -73.26 -10.65 -38.19
C SER A 212 -71.90 -9.95 -38.07
N ARG A 213 -71.63 -8.96 -38.93
CA ARG A 213 -70.41 -8.15 -38.86
C ARG A 213 -70.41 -7.22 -37.65
N ALA A 214 -71.54 -6.58 -37.34
CA ALA A 214 -71.70 -5.76 -36.14
C ALA A 214 -71.49 -6.60 -34.86
N ASP A 215 -72.08 -7.79 -34.78
CA ASP A 215 -71.89 -8.70 -33.64
C ASP A 215 -70.41 -9.14 -33.50
N GLN A 216 -69.70 -9.32 -34.61
CA GLN A 216 -68.28 -9.66 -34.60
C GLN A 216 -67.41 -8.48 -34.12
N TRP A 217 -67.74 -7.24 -34.50
CA TRP A 217 -67.05 -6.05 -34.02
C TRP A 217 -67.32 -5.77 -32.54
N GLU A 218 -68.55 -6.00 -32.09
CA GLU A 218 -68.91 -5.88 -30.67
C GLU A 218 -68.08 -6.84 -29.81
N LYS A 219 -67.92 -8.10 -30.23
CA LYS A 219 -67.04 -9.06 -29.53
C LYS A 219 -65.59 -8.58 -29.45
N LYS A 220 -65.03 -8.10 -30.58
CA LYS A 220 -63.65 -7.57 -30.60
C LYS A 220 -63.48 -6.34 -29.69
N PHE A 221 -64.50 -5.48 -29.61
CA PHE A 221 -64.48 -4.32 -28.74
C PHE A 221 -64.49 -4.72 -27.26
N GLN A 222 -65.32 -5.70 -26.87
CA GLN A 222 -65.33 -6.23 -25.51
C GLN A 222 -64.00 -6.91 -25.15
N ASP A 223 -63.42 -7.71 -26.04
CA ASP A 223 -62.11 -8.33 -25.85
C ASP A 223 -61.00 -7.28 -25.67
N ALA A 224 -61.01 -6.21 -26.47
CA ALA A 224 -60.07 -5.11 -26.34
C ALA A 224 -60.19 -4.40 -24.99
N ARG A 225 -61.43 -4.20 -24.50
CA ARG A 225 -61.71 -3.58 -23.21
C ARG A 225 -61.20 -4.43 -22.03
N ILE A 226 -61.40 -5.74 -22.08
CA ILE A 226 -60.88 -6.68 -21.06
C ILE A 226 -59.34 -6.60 -21.01
N ARG A 227 -58.68 -6.53 -22.18
CA ARG A 227 -57.22 -6.39 -22.26
C ARG A 227 -56.74 -5.05 -21.69
N GLU A 228 -57.45 -3.96 -21.98
CA GLU A 228 -57.13 -2.64 -21.43
C GLU A 228 -57.21 -2.64 -19.89
N ASP A 229 -58.27 -3.22 -19.32
CA ASP A 229 -58.44 -3.29 -17.87
C ASP A 229 -57.37 -4.18 -17.21
N ALA A 230 -56.98 -5.28 -17.85
CA ALA A 230 -55.88 -6.12 -17.40
C ALA A 230 -54.53 -5.35 -17.39
N LEU A 231 -54.26 -4.58 -18.44
CA LEU A 231 -53.04 -3.75 -18.53
C LEU A 231 -53.03 -2.66 -17.46
N LYS A 232 -54.14 -1.97 -17.23
CA LYS A 232 -54.26 -0.96 -16.15
C LYS A 232 -53.96 -1.56 -14.78
N LYS A 233 -54.45 -2.78 -14.52
CA LYS A 233 -54.16 -3.48 -13.27
C LYS A 233 -52.66 -3.80 -13.11
N SER A 234 -52.03 -4.34 -14.16
CA SER A 234 -50.58 -4.61 -14.14
C SER A 234 -49.73 -3.34 -13.98
N LEU A 235 -50.18 -2.21 -14.53
CA LEU A 235 -49.49 -0.93 -14.40
C LEU A 235 -49.52 -0.43 -12.96
N LEU A 236 -50.67 -0.52 -12.29
CA LEU A 236 -50.82 -0.16 -10.87
C LEU A 236 -49.97 -1.06 -9.96
N GLU A 237 -49.94 -2.36 -10.23
CA GLU A 237 -49.09 -3.32 -9.49
C GLU A 237 -47.60 -2.96 -9.64
N SER A 238 -47.13 -2.76 -10.88
CA SER A 238 -45.76 -2.32 -11.18
C SER A 238 -45.39 -0.99 -10.51
N GLN A 239 -46.32 -0.04 -10.48
CA GLN A 239 -46.11 1.24 -9.83
C GLN A 239 -45.98 1.09 -8.31
N SER A 240 -46.78 0.23 -7.69
CA SER A 240 -46.68 -0.07 -6.26
C SER A 240 -45.36 -0.77 -5.87
N GLU A 241 -44.87 -1.68 -6.73
CA GLU A 241 -43.58 -2.34 -6.53
C GLU A 241 -42.42 -1.36 -6.66
N LYS A 242 -42.48 -0.46 -7.65
CA LYS A 242 -41.50 0.61 -7.83
C LYS A 242 -41.40 1.51 -6.59
N GLU A 243 -42.52 1.84 -5.95
CA GLU A 243 -42.52 2.63 -4.72
C GLU A 243 -41.90 1.87 -3.54
N LYS A 244 -42.20 0.57 -3.38
CA LYS A 244 -41.56 -0.29 -2.38
C LYS A 244 -40.04 -0.37 -2.57
N LEU A 245 -39.59 -0.57 -3.81
CA LEU A 245 -38.16 -0.61 -4.14
C LEU A 245 -37.48 0.73 -3.85
N ARG A 246 -38.12 1.86 -4.18
CA ARG A 246 -37.61 3.19 -3.83
C ARG A 246 -37.44 3.38 -2.33
N ALA A 247 -38.39 2.91 -1.52
CA ALA A 247 -38.28 2.97 -0.06
C ALA A 247 -37.09 2.14 0.46
N GLN A 248 -36.90 0.93 -0.06
CA GLN A 248 -35.77 0.06 0.31
C GLN A 248 -34.41 0.66 -0.08
N VAL A 249 -34.31 1.26 -1.27
CA VAL A 249 -33.08 1.96 -1.70
C VAL A 249 -32.75 3.11 -0.74
N ALA A 250 -33.75 3.92 -0.37
CA ALA A 250 -33.53 5.03 0.56
C ALA A 250 -33.08 4.57 1.96
N GLU A 251 -33.58 3.41 2.43
CA GLU A 251 -33.13 2.81 3.69
C GLU A 251 -31.71 2.27 3.61
N LEU A 252 -31.37 1.59 2.52
CA LEU A 252 -30.01 1.11 2.26
C LEU A 252 -29.01 2.25 2.16
N GLU A 253 -29.34 3.35 1.47
CA GLU A 253 -28.50 4.55 1.38
C GLU A 253 -28.22 5.15 2.78
N LYS A 254 -29.25 5.26 3.63
CA LYS A 254 -29.08 5.72 5.02
C LYS A 254 -28.16 4.80 5.82
N SER A 255 -28.34 3.48 5.69
CA SER A 255 -27.51 2.49 6.40
C SER A 255 -26.05 2.54 5.95
N LEU A 256 -25.81 2.70 4.64
CA LEU A 256 -24.48 2.78 4.05
C LEU A 256 -23.76 4.06 4.46
N HIS A 257 -24.47 5.19 4.50
CA HIS A 257 -23.94 6.45 5.02
C HIS A 257 -23.55 6.33 6.50
N LEU A 258 -24.39 5.72 7.32
CA LEU A 258 -24.11 5.48 8.74
C LEU A 258 -22.91 4.54 8.94
N HIS A 259 -22.78 3.49 8.13
CA HIS A 259 -21.66 2.57 8.20
C HIS A 259 -20.35 3.24 7.79
N ARG A 260 -20.35 4.01 6.68
CA ARG A 260 -19.19 4.81 6.26
C ARG A 260 -18.77 5.80 7.34
N SER A 261 -19.69 6.55 7.92
CA SER A 261 -19.35 7.53 8.96
C SER A 261 -18.76 6.86 10.20
N ARG A 262 -19.35 5.75 10.66
CA ARG A 262 -18.82 4.96 11.78
C ARG A 262 -17.43 4.40 11.48
N ASN A 263 -17.22 3.85 10.28
CA ASN A 263 -15.93 3.29 9.91
C ASN A 263 -14.85 4.37 9.85
N SER A 264 -15.14 5.52 9.24
CA SER A 264 -14.23 6.67 9.21
C SER A 264 -13.89 7.20 10.61
N VAL A 265 -14.87 7.28 11.52
CA VAL A 265 -14.63 7.71 12.92
C VAL A 265 -13.76 6.70 13.67
N VAL A 266 -13.96 5.39 13.46
CA VAL A 266 -13.15 4.34 14.09
C VAL A 266 -11.71 4.37 13.57
N GLU A 267 -11.51 4.51 12.25
CA GLU A 267 -10.18 4.62 11.63
C GLU A 267 -9.44 5.88 12.10
N LEU A 268 -10.12 7.04 12.17
CA LEU A 268 -9.54 8.27 12.70
C LEU A 268 -9.18 8.16 14.18
N ARG A 269 -10.01 7.51 14.99
CA ARG A 269 -9.70 7.29 16.41
C ARG A 269 -8.50 6.36 16.58
N ALA A 270 -8.40 5.31 15.76
CA ALA A 270 -7.26 4.40 15.79
C ALA A 270 -5.94 5.11 15.39
N SER A 271 -5.97 5.95 14.35
CA SER A 271 -4.80 6.72 13.95
C SER A 271 -4.42 7.78 14.98
N GLN A 272 -5.39 8.46 15.59
CA GLN A 272 -5.17 9.40 16.68
C GLN A 272 -4.50 8.72 17.88
N ASN A 273 -5.01 7.58 18.34
CA ASN A 273 -4.37 6.81 19.42
C ASN A 273 -2.93 6.41 19.08
N LYS A 274 -2.66 6.07 17.81
CA LYS A 274 -1.31 5.72 17.38
C LYS A 274 -0.36 6.92 17.41
N ILE A 275 -0.85 8.10 17.04
CA ILE A 275 -0.10 9.36 17.13
C ILE A 275 0.24 9.67 18.59
N GLU A 276 -0.71 9.50 19.51
CA GLU A 276 -0.45 9.74 20.94
C GLU A 276 0.58 8.76 21.52
N GLU A 277 0.52 7.48 21.13
CA GLU A 277 1.53 6.49 21.52
C GLU A 277 2.93 6.88 21.03
N MET A 278 3.07 7.30 19.77
CA MET A 278 4.35 7.75 19.21
C MET A 278 4.86 9.01 19.89
N ARG A 279 3.98 9.96 20.21
CA ARG A 279 4.32 11.18 20.95
C ARG A 279 4.89 10.84 22.34
N GLY A 280 4.32 9.85 23.03
CA GLY A 280 4.86 9.34 24.30
C GLY A 280 6.28 8.80 24.16
N LYS A 281 6.52 7.95 23.15
CA LYS A 281 7.86 7.39 22.88
C LYS A 281 8.89 8.45 22.52
N ILE A 282 8.50 9.48 21.76
CA ILE A 282 9.38 10.61 21.46
C ILE A 282 9.77 11.32 22.75
N GLY A 283 8.82 11.57 23.65
CA GLY A 283 9.12 12.16 24.96
C GLY A 283 10.10 11.33 25.80
N GLU A 284 9.95 10.00 25.82
CA GLU A 284 10.90 9.10 26.50
C GLU A 284 12.30 9.13 25.88
N LEU A 285 12.40 9.24 24.55
CA LEU A 285 13.68 9.35 23.86
C LEU A 285 14.33 10.72 24.09
N GLU A 286 13.55 11.79 24.15
CA GLU A 286 14.03 13.14 24.44
C GLU A 286 14.62 13.22 25.85
N THR A 287 13.96 12.64 26.86
CA THR A 287 14.50 12.60 28.24
C THR A 287 15.78 11.77 28.30
N ALA A 288 15.80 10.58 27.68
CA ALA A 288 17.01 9.76 27.61
C ALA A 288 18.18 10.47 26.90
N LEU A 289 17.89 11.24 25.84
CA LEU A 289 18.88 12.05 25.14
C LEU A 289 19.44 13.15 26.05
N GLN A 290 18.59 13.88 26.78
CA GLN A 290 19.06 14.89 27.75
C GLN A 290 19.92 14.28 28.84
N ASP A 291 19.53 13.13 29.40
CA ASP A 291 20.32 12.41 30.40
C ASP A 291 21.68 11.96 29.85
N SER A 292 21.71 11.48 28.60
CA SER A 292 22.95 11.10 27.93
C SER A 292 23.87 12.31 27.72
N LYS A 293 23.30 13.46 27.36
CA LYS A 293 24.04 14.71 27.15
C LYS A 293 24.67 15.19 28.45
N ILE A 294 23.92 15.20 29.55
CA ILE A 294 24.43 15.57 30.88
C ILE A 294 25.58 14.64 31.30
N ARG A 295 25.43 13.32 31.08
CA ARG A 295 26.49 12.34 31.40
C ARG A 295 27.77 12.60 30.61
N VAL A 296 27.66 12.89 29.32
CA VAL A 296 28.82 13.21 28.47
C VAL A 296 29.49 14.51 28.93
N GLU A 297 28.72 15.56 29.22
CA GLU A 297 29.27 16.82 29.74
C GLU A 297 30.00 16.65 31.07
N LEU A 298 29.45 15.86 32.00
CA LEU A 298 30.09 15.54 33.27
C LEU A 298 31.38 14.74 33.08
N PHE A 299 31.34 13.71 32.22
CA PHE A 299 32.52 12.90 31.92
C PHE A 299 33.68 13.74 31.36
N TRP A 300 33.40 14.64 30.42
CA TRP A 300 34.43 15.53 29.88
C TRP A 300 34.97 16.50 30.93
N LYS A 301 34.13 17.04 31.81
CA LYS A 301 34.59 17.88 32.93
C LYS A 301 35.54 17.13 33.86
N GLU A 302 35.20 15.92 34.26
CA GLU A 302 36.05 15.09 35.12
C GLU A 302 37.39 14.75 34.45
N GLN A 303 37.37 14.35 33.17
CA GLN A 303 38.61 14.08 32.42
C GLN A 303 39.50 15.33 32.28
N LEU A 304 38.88 16.49 32.07
CA LEU A 304 39.60 17.75 31.98
C LEU A 304 40.20 18.15 33.33
N HIS A 305 39.47 17.97 34.43
CA HIS A 305 40.00 18.16 35.78
C HIS A 305 41.16 17.21 36.08
N HIS A 306 41.03 15.92 35.76
CA HIS A 306 42.08 14.94 35.99
C HIS A 306 43.35 15.25 35.19
N SER A 307 43.21 15.57 33.91
CA SER A 307 44.36 15.92 33.06
C SER A 307 45.04 17.21 33.53
N ARG A 308 44.27 18.22 33.93
CA ARG A 308 44.80 19.47 34.50
C ARG A 308 45.59 19.23 35.78
N GLU A 309 45.11 18.34 36.64
CA GLU A 309 45.78 17.96 37.88
C GLU A 309 47.09 17.22 37.61
N GLN A 310 47.10 16.29 36.64
CA GLN A 310 48.33 15.62 36.23
C GLN A 310 49.37 16.59 35.68
N ILE A 311 48.96 17.54 34.83
CA ILE A 311 49.86 18.56 34.28
C ILE A 311 50.44 19.41 35.42
N ARG A 312 49.62 19.82 36.39
CA ARG A 312 50.07 20.58 37.56
C ARG A 312 51.10 19.80 38.39
N ASN A 313 50.83 18.54 38.68
CA ASN A 313 51.75 17.68 39.46
C ASN A 313 53.07 17.45 38.73
N ARG A 314 53.03 17.22 37.41
CA ARG A 314 54.24 17.11 36.58
C ARG A 314 55.02 18.43 36.54
N GLY A 315 54.32 19.56 36.43
CA GLY A 315 54.91 20.90 36.51
C GLY A 315 55.67 21.09 37.82
N TYR A 316 55.04 20.78 38.96
CA TYR A 316 55.69 20.84 40.27
C TYR A 316 56.95 19.97 40.37
N ILE A 317 56.90 18.74 39.84
CA ILE A 317 58.07 17.84 39.81
C ILE A 317 59.19 18.41 38.92
N MET A 318 58.84 18.94 37.74
CA MET A 318 59.80 19.56 36.83
C MET A 318 60.44 20.80 37.47
N ASP A 319 59.65 21.69 38.07
CA ASP A 319 60.15 22.89 38.74
C ASP A 319 61.12 22.53 39.87
N LYS A 320 60.79 21.50 40.66
CA LYS A 320 61.68 20.96 41.70
C LYS A 320 62.97 20.40 41.11
N ALA A 321 62.90 19.65 40.03
CA ALA A 321 64.08 19.10 39.37
C ALA A 321 64.97 20.21 38.77
N VAL A 322 64.37 21.23 38.16
CA VAL A 322 65.09 22.42 37.65
C VAL A 322 65.77 23.16 38.79
N ALA A 323 65.09 23.35 39.93
CA ALA A 323 65.70 23.97 41.11
C ALA A 323 66.93 23.18 41.61
N GLN A 324 66.83 21.85 41.68
CA GLN A 324 67.96 20.99 42.08
C GLN A 324 69.12 21.03 41.07
N ILE A 325 68.82 21.04 39.77
CA ILE A 325 69.84 21.16 38.72
C ILE A 325 70.57 22.51 38.85
N ARG A 326 69.83 23.60 39.10
CA ARG A 326 70.41 24.93 39.35
C ARG A 326 71.32 24.94 40.56
N GLU A 327 70.91 24.35 41.68
CA GLU A 327 71.74 24.25 42.90
C GLU A 327 73.04 23.47 42.65
N VAL A 328 72.98 22.34 41.94
CA VAL A 328 74.19 21.58 41.56
C VAL A 328 75.07 22.39 40.60
N ALA A 329 74.46 23.12 39.66
CA ALA A 329 75.17 23.97 38.73
C ALA A 329 75.90 25.11 39.45
N ASP A 330 75.25 25.76 40.43
CA ASP A 330 75.84 26.76 41.32
C ASP A 330 77.06 26.21 42.07
N HIS A 331 76.93 25.02 42.67
CA HIS A 331 78.04 24.37 43.37
C HIS A 331 79.22 24.03 42.45
N LEU A 332 78.95 23.49 41.25
CA LEU A 332 79.99 23.20 40.25
C LEU A 332 80.68 24.48 39.77
N GLN A 333 79.93 25.57 39.62
CA GLN A 333 80.48 26.87 39.24
C GLN A 333 81.38 27.44 40.35
N ALA A 334 80.98 27.33 41.61
CA ALA A 334 81.80 27.72 42.75
C ALA A 334 83.09 26.88 42.86
N LEU A 335 83.00 25.56 42.64
CA LEU A 335 84.16 24.67 42.61
C LEU A 335 85.10 24.98 41.45
N ALA A 336 84.58 25.33 40.28
CA ALA A 336 85.39 25.74 39.14
C ALA A 336 86.20 27.01 39.42
N VAL A 337 85.61 28.01 40.08
CA VAL A 337 86.34 29.22 40.51
C VAL A 337 87.46 28.88 41.49
N ARG A 338 87.20 27.99 42.47
CA ARG A 338 88.24 27.51 43.40
C ARG A 338 89.34 26.71 42.69
N ALA A 339 88.95 25.89 41.71
CA ALA A 339 89.90 25.10 40.92
C ALA A 339 90.81 25.98 40.05
N ASP A 340 90.28 27.09 39.51
CA ASP A 340 91.06 28.10 38.80
C ASP A 340 92.11 28.76 39.71
N ALA A 341 91.74 29.11 40.95
CA ALA A 341 92.68 29.67 41.93
C ALA A 341 93.78 28.67 42.32
N LEU A 342 93.43 27.40 42.57
CA LEU A 342 94.40 26.36 42.92
C LEU A 342 95.32 25.98 41.76
N SER A 343 94.84 26.06 40.52
CA SER A 343 95.64 25.77 39.32
C SER A 343 96.80 26.74 39.12
N LEU A 344 96.74 27.93 39.74
CA LEU A 344 97.84 28.91 39.74
C LEU A 344 98.89 28.66 40.82
N MET A 345 98.56 27.88 41.85
CA MET A 345 99.43 27.67 43.02
C MET A 345 100.26 26.38 42.97
N TYR A 346 99.81 25.36 42.23
CA TYR A 346 100.47 24.06 42.19
C TYR A 346 101.23 23.82 40.88
N ASP A 347 102.52 23.49 40.99
CA ASP A 347 103.41 23.28 39.85
C ASP A 347 103.36 21.81 39.34
N SER A 348 103.30 21.65 38.02
CA SER A 348 102.98 20.37 37.33
C SER A 348 104.15 19.37 37.22
N ARG A 349 105.22 19.61 37.97
CA ARG A 349 106.51 18.91 37.83
C ARG A 349 106.59 17.56 38.57
N SER A 350 105.62 17.24 39.43
CA SER A 350 105.51 15.96 40.14
C SER A 350 104.37 15.11 39.59
N GLU A 351 104.51 13.79 39.60
CA GLU A 351 103.48 12.84 39.18
C GLU A 351 102.14 13.07 39.91
N ARG A 352 102.18 13.39 41.22
CA ARG A 352 101.00 13.80 42.00
C ARG A 352 100.43 15.16 41.56
N GLY A 353 101.29 16.09 41.14
CA GLY A 353 100.90 17.40 40.62
C GLY A 353 100.19 17.31 39.26
N GLN A 354 100.60 16.36 38.40
CA GLN A 354 99.94 16.10 37.12
C GLN A 354 98.53 15.51 37.32
N SER A 355 98.35 14.57 38.25
CA SER A 355 97.04 14.05 38.61
C SER A 355 96.11 15.14 39.17
N LEU A 356 96.63 16.03 40.02
CA LEU A 356 95.87 17.16 40.56
C LEU A 356 95.47 18.16 39.46
N ALA A 357 96.40 18.52 38.57
CA ALA A 357 96.12 19.41 37.44
C ALA A 357 95.05 18.83 36.49
N TRP A 358 95.05 17.51 36.28
CA TRP A 358 94.03 16.83 35.49
C TRP A 358 92.64 16.92 36.14
N LEU A 359 92.55 16.70 37.46
CA LEU A 359 91.29 16.84 38.21
C LEU A 359 90.76 18.27 38.18
N LEU A 360 91.62 19.28 38.37
CA LEU A 360 91.23 20.70 38.33
C LEU A 360 90.71 21.11 36.94
N ARG A 361 91.35 20.64 35.86
CA ARG A 361 90.84 20.83 34.48
C ARG A 361 89.47 20.18 34.28
N LYS A 362 89.24 19.00 34.86
CA LYS A 362 87.94 18.31 34.78
C LYS A 362 86.84 19.08 35.52
N VAL A 363 87.13 19.58 36.71
CA VAL A 363 86.21 20.42 37.51
C VAL A 363 85.88 21.72 36.76
N LYS A 364 86.88 22.37 36.17
CA LYS A 364 86.69 23.58 35.35
C LYS A 364 85.79 23.32 34.13
N TYR A 365 86.03 22.23 33.41
CA TYR A 365 85.20 21.83 32.27
C TYR A 365 83.74 21.57 32.69
N LEU A 366 83.53 20.90 33.82
CA LEU A 366 82.20 20.67 34.37
C LEU A 366 81.51 21.97 34.79
N GLY A 367 82.23 22.95 35.37
CA GLY A 367 81.69 24.27 35.69
C GLY A 367 81.27 25.07 34.45
N ILE A 368 82.07 25.09 33.37
CA ILE A 368 81.70 25.76 32.12
C ILE A 368 80.41 25.16 31.53
N ARG A 369 80.29 23.83 31.59
CA ARG A 369 79.08 23.13 31.13
C ARG A 369 77.89 23.35 32.08
N ALA A 370 78.12 23.59 33.37
CA ALA A 370 77.07 23.90 34.33
C ALA A 370 76.44 25.29 34.10
N LYS A 371 77.17 26.27 33.53
CA LYS A 371 76.64 27.61 33.22
C LYS A 371 75.41 27.61 32.31
N SER A 372 75.24 26.61 31.43
CA SER A 372 74.06 26.52 30.57
C SER A 372 72.78 26.11 31.32
N TYR A 373 72.89 25.78 32.61
CA TYR A 373 71.79 25.31 33.46
C TYR A 373 71.44 26.29 34.59
N MET A 374 72.10 27.46 34.63
CA MET A 374 71.73 28.60 35.46
C MET A 374 70.65 29.41 34.75
#